data_AF-A0A2T3ADZ9-F1
#
_entry.id   AF-A0A2T3ADZ9-F1
#
_cell.length_a   1.000
_cell.length_b   1.000
_cell.length_c   1.000
_cell.angle_alpha   90.00
_cell.angle_beta   90.00
_cell.angle_gamma   90.00
#
_symmetry.space_group_name_H-M   'P 1'
#
loop_
_entity.id
_entity.type
_entity.pdbx_description
1 polymer ?
#
loop_
_entity_poly.entity_id
_entity_poly.type
_entity_poly.pdbx_seq_one_letter_code
_entity_poly.pdbx_strand_id
1 'polypeptide(L)'
;MGSSTKKKKEKKKDFQKPKLKVGKTKPKASNFTDTSFQSKARTDKQRREALAHLVSQVTSTPPNNPVGTYALLDKLLPLITDTSSSVRTTLLRLFEALPKAEVSPHADKVAKWVRLGMLHLSAEVRHDALKFMEWLLNAAGEPLLECAGGWTKMLDAFAAMMGWRNTTANAKTGADKSWSTAPKTTFGADKGGSSYATQITVLTRFLELGLKQPPPMDALTDKEYWEHVYGLPNGPNPFSYLSLFGPQHDGEICADVEERQQALWPWMDTFQRKAGEARHEGGPAGRAAGELLNVIEEGMEGYEHVVIEEMIW
;
A
#
# COMPACT_ATOMS: atom_id res chain seq x y z
N MET A 1 10.54 69.05 2.96
CA MET A 1 10.68 67.61 2.63
C MET A 1 9.32 66.93 2.65
N GLY A 2 8.47 67.18 1.64
CA GLY A 2 7.12 66.61 1.56
C GLY A 2 7.14 65.22 0.93
N SER A 3 6.70 64.19 1.66
CA SER A 3 6.54 62.85 1.10
C SER A 3 5.60 62.90 -0.11
N SER A 4 6.07 62.39 -1.26
CA SER A 4 5.36 62.50 -2.52
C SER A 4 3.99 61.80 -2.43
N THR A 5 2.99 62.39 -3.08
CA THR A 5 1.61 61.90 -3.16
C THR A 5 1.53 60.43 -3.63
N LYS A 6 2.55 59.98 -4.37
CA LYS A 6 2.74 58.60 -4.81
C LYS A 6 3.05 57.65 -3.65
N LYS A 7 3.98 58.01 -2.76
CA LYS A 7 4.36 57.24 -1.58
C LYS A 7 3.23 57.14 -0.54
N LYS A 8 2.38 58.17 -0.45
CA LYS A 8 1.14 58.13 0.36
C LYS A 8 0.06 57.24 -0.24
N LYS A 9 -0.07 57.19 -1.58
CA LYS A 9 -1.02 56.30 -2.26
C LYS A 9 -0.60 54.83 -2.17
N GLU A 10 0.69 54.52 -2.24
CA GLU A 10 1.21 53.14 -2.08
C GLU A 10 0.94 52.61 -0.67
N LYS A 11 1.26 53.37 0.39
CA LYS A 11 0.92 52.98 1.78
C LYS A 11 -0.58 52.78 2.03
N LYS A 12 -1.45 53.50 1.29
CA LYS A 12 -2.91 53.31 1.36
C LYS A 12 -3.39 52.05 0.63
N LYS A 13 -2.58 51.46 -0.25
CA LYS A 13 -2.92 50.21 -0.95
C LYS A 13 -2.61 48.97 -0.10
N ASP A 14 -1.61 49.05 0.78
CA ASP A 14 -1.19 47.92 1.63
C ASP A 14 -2.29 47.43 2.60
N PHE A 15 -3.27 48.28 2.95
CA PHE A 15 -4.33 47.95 3.91
C PHE A 15 -5.74 48.31 3.42
N GLN A 16 -6.07 47.98 2.17
CA GLN A 16 -7.45 48.15 1.70
C GLN A 16 -8.36 47.04 2.24
N LYS A 17 -9.22 47.41 3.19
CA LYS A 17 -10.30 46.53 3.64
C LYS A 17 -11.26 46.26 2.47
N PRO A 18 -11.46 44.99 2.05
CA PRO A 18 -12.42 44.65 1.01
C PRO A 18 -13.82 45.10 1.42
N LYS A 19 -14.53 45.85 0.55
CA LYS A 19 -15.92 46.24 0.80
C LYS A 19 -16.78 44.98 0.88
N LEU A 20 -17.52 44.82 1.99
CA LEU A 20 -18.50 43.75 2.17
C LEU A 20 -19.59 43.89 1.10
N LYS A 21 -19.73 42.88 0.24
CA LYS A 21 -20.81 42.79 -0.75
C LYS A 21 -21.87 41.84 -0.21
N VAL A 22 -23.03 42.38 0.16
CA VAL A 22 -24.18 41.60 0.62
C VAL A 22 -24.60 40.61 -0.48
N GLY A 23 -24.88 39.36 -0.12
CA GLY A 23 -25.26 38.29 -1.06
C GLY A 23 -24.11 37.55 -1.75
N LYS A 24 -22.84 37.89 -1.48
CA LYS A 24 -21.67 37.13 -1.94
C LYS A 24 -21.04 36.34 -0.79
N THR A 25 -20.38 35.23 -1.11
CA THR A 25 -19.62 34.45 -0.14
C THR A 25 -18.56 35.32 0.55
N LYS A 26 -18.44 35.15 1.86
CA LYS A 26 -17.49 35.90 2.68
C LYS A 26 -16.07 35.66 2.15
N PRO A 27 -15.29 36.71 1.86
CA PRO A 27 -13.92 36.53 1.37
C PRO A 27 -13.06 35.84 2.42
N LYS A 28 -12.14 34.98 1.96
CA LYS A 28 -11.17 34.32 2.83
C LYS A 28 -10.28 35.38 3.52
N ALA A 29 -9.80 35.08 4.73
CA ALA A 29 -8.95 36.00 5.48
C ALA A 29 -7.65 36.31 4.71
N SER A 30 -7.04 37.47 4.95
CA SER A 30 -5.83 37.90 4.21
C SER A 30 -4.61 37.02 4.46
N ASN A 31 -4.61 36.25 5.54
CA ASN A 31 -3.60 35.27 5.92
C ASN A 31 -4.00 33.82 5.54
N PHE A 32 -5.05 33.64 4.73
CA PHE A 32 -5.48 32.32 4.30
C PHE A 32 -4.51 31.75 3.28
N THR A 33 -3.80 30.68 3.64
CA THR A 33 -3.01 29.88 2.71
C THR A 33 -3.93 28.86 2.03
N ASP A 34 -4.09 28.96 0.71
CA ASP A 34 -4.84 27.96 -0.04
C ASP A 34 -3.98 26.71 -0.26
N THR A 35 -4.35 25.62 0.42
CA THR A 35 -3.68 24.32 0.35
C THR A 35 -4.27 23.42 -0.73
N SER A 36 -5.20 23.91 -1.56
CA SER A 36 -5.72 23.13 -2.68
C SER A 36 -4.66 22.96 -3.78
N PHE A 37 -4.42 21.72 -4.17
CA PHE A 37 -3.56 21.38 -5.31
C PHE A 37 -4.28 20.40 -6.24
N GLN A 38 -3.98 20.50 -7.54
CA GLN A 38 -4.44 19.55 -8.55
C GLN A 38 -3.23 18.72 -9.00
N SER A 39 -3.28 17.42 -8.74
CA SER A 39 -2.27 16.46 -9.23
C SER A 39 -2.58 15.92 -10.63
N LYS A 40 -3.74 16.26 -11.19
CA LYS A 40 -4.19 15.81 -12.52
C LYS A 40 -3.88 16.85 -13.58
N ALA A 41 -2.70 16.74 -14.19
CA ALA A 41 -2.36 17.46 -15.42
C ALA A 41 -2.51 16.53 -16.63
N ARG A 42 -2.98 17.06 -17.77
CA ARG A 42 -3.11 16.29 -19.01
C ARG A 42 -1.77 15.76 -19.51
N THR A 43 -0.69 16.50 -19.25
CA THR A 43 0.64 16.18 -19.76
C THR A 43 1.48 15.44 -18.72
N ASP A 44 2.10 14.34 -19.12
CA ASP A 44 2.99 13.53 -18.26
C ASP A 44 4.15 14.37 -17.70
N LYS A 45 4.71 15.25 -18.53
CA LYS A 45 5.77 16.19 -18.13
C LYS A 45 5.34 17.07 -16.96
N GLN A 46 4.12 17.63 -17.01
CA GLN A 46 3.61 18.49 -15.95
C GLN A 46 3.36 17.70 -14.65
N ARG A 47 2.82 16.48 -14.74
CA ARG A 47 2.65 15.61 -13.55
C ARG A 47 3.99 15.29 -12.91
N ARG A 48 4.98 14.88 -13.71
CA ARG A 48 6.35 14.59 -13.24
C ARG A 48 7.02 15.81 -12.60
N GLU A 49 6.94 16.98 -13.23
CA GLU A 49 7.53 18.22 -12.70
C GLU A 49 6.84 18.69 -11.42
N ALA A 50 5.52 18.55 -11.32
CA ALA A 50 4.79 18.83 -10.09
C ALA A 50 5.21 17.89 -8.95
N LEU A 51 5.34 16.59 -9.22
CA LEU A 51 5.86 15.62 -8.25
C LEU A 51 7.30 15.93 -7.84
N ALA A 52 8.17 16.28 -8.78
CA ALA A 52 9.56 16.64 -8.49
C ALA A 52 9.66 17.91 -7.62
N HIS A 53 8.77 18.88 -7.85
CA HIS A 53 8.66 20.05 -6.97
C HIS A 53 8.22 19.64 -5.55
N LEU A 54 7.22 18.75 -5.42
CA LEU A 54 6.81 18.23 -4.11
C LEU A 54 7.94 17.50 -3.40
N VAL A 55 8.73 16.66 -4.11
CA VAL A 55 9.93 16.01 -3.57
C VAL A 55 10.86 17.07 -2.98
N SER A 56 11.20 18.11 -3.75
CA SER A 56 12.08 19.19 -3.28
C SER A 56 11.56 19.92 -2.03
N GLN A 57 10.24 20.00 -1.84
CA GLN A 57 9.64 20.63 -0.65
C GLN A 57 9.67 19.69 0.57
N VAL A 58 9.37 18.40 0.39
CA VAL A 58 9.40 17.45 1.53
C VAL A 58 10.82 17.11 1.97
N THR A 59 11.80 17.20 1.07
CA THR A 59 13.22 16.97 1.39
C THR A 59 13.98 18.25 1.76
N SER A 60 13.33 19.42 1.81
CA SER A 60 14.01 20.65 2.22
C SER A 60 14.36 20.62 3.72
N THR A 61 15.27 21.48 4.16
CA THR A 61 15.61 21.63 5.58
C THR A 61 15.27 23.05 6.04
N PRO A 62 14.20 23.25 6.85
CA PRO A 62 13.27 22.24 7.35
C PRO A 62 12.32 21.69 6.26
N PRO A 63 11.76 20.48 6.43
CA PRO A 63 10.76 19.92 5.52
C PRO A 63 9.53 20.82 5.42
N ASN A 64 9.04 21.04 4.21
CA ASN A 64 7.85 21.85 3.95
C ASN A 64 6.71 21.00 3.39
N ASN A 65 5.84 20.53 4.29
CA ASN A 65 4.61 19.82 3.94
C ASN A 65 3.40 20.46 4.63
N PRO A 66 2.85 21.58 4.11
CA PRO A 66 1.79 22.32 4.76
C PRO A 66 0.42 21.61 4.70
N VAL A 67 0.29 20.57 3.86
CA VAL A 67 -0.97 19.83 3.68
C VAL A 67 -1.01 18.51 4.45
N GLY A 68 0.15 18.06 4.95
CA GLY A 68 0.30 16.79 5.66
C GLY A 68 0.36 15.57 4.75
N THR A 69 0.99 14.50 5.25
CA THR A 69 1.19 13.24 4.52
C THR A 69 -0.12 12.60 4.07
N TYR A 70 -1.15 12.62 4.92
CA TYR A 70 -2.47 12.08 4.57
C TYR A 70 -3.05 12.71 3.29
N ALA A 71 -3.04 14.04 3.18
CA ALA A 71 -3.61 14.74 2.04
C ALA A 71 -2.81 14.49 0.75
N LEU A 72 -1.48 14.37 0.87
CA LEU A 72 -0.64 13.96 -0.25
C LEU A 72 -1.00 12.54 -0.72
N LEU A 73 -1.03 11.57 0.19
CA LEU A 73 -1.36 10.18 -0.14
C LEU A 73 -2.76 10.09 -0.77
N ASP A 74 -3.78 10.74 -0.20
CA ASP A 74 -5.15 10.75 -0.74
C ASP A 74 -5.23 11.16 -2.21
N LYS A 75 -4.42 12.15 -2.61
CA LYS A 75 -4.44 12.70 -3.97
C LYS A 75 -3.47 12.04 -4.94
N LEU A 76 -2.42 11.39 -4.44
CA LEU A 76 -1.31 10.92 -5.26
C LEU A 76 -1.29 9.40 -5.44
N LEU A 77 -1.92 8.62 -4.55
CA LEU A 77 -2.02 7.17 -4.70
C LEU A 77 -2.56 6.68 -6.06
N PRO A 78 -3.54 7.34 -6.71
CA PRO A 78 -3.99 6.95 -8.05
C PRO A 78 -2.87 6.91 -9.10
N LEU A 79 -1.82 7.71 -8.92
CA LEU A 79 -0.70 7.81 -9.84
C LEU A 79 0.24 6.59 -9.81
N ILE A 80 0.04 5.64 -8.88
CA ILE A 80 0.69 4.32 -8.94
C ILE A 80 0.34 3.61 -10.27
N THR A 81 -0.88 3.84 -10.76
CA THR A 81 -1.40 3.28 -12.02
C THR A 81 -1.22 4.22 -13.22
N ASP A 82 -0.44 5.30 -13.09
CA ASP A 82 -0.19 6.25 -14.18
C ASP A 82 0.47 5.53 -15.37
N THR A 83 0.11 5.90 -16.60
CA THR A 83 0.66 5.28 -17.80
C THR A 83 2.15 5.59 -17.99
N SER A 84 2.65 6.70 -17.46
CA SER A 84 4.04 7.13 -17.62
C SER A 84 4.96 6.58 -16.52
N SER A 85 5.95 5.77 -16.90
CA SER A 85 6.96 5.24 -15.96
C SER A 85 7.75 6.36 -15.26
N SER A 86 8.01 7.49 -15.94
CA SER A 86 8.71 8.62 -15.35
C SER A 86 7.93 9.32 -14.22
N VAL A 87 6.59 9.34 -14.32
CA VAL A 87 5.70 9.85 -13.28
C VAL A 87 5.71 8.89 -12.09
N ARG A 88 5.54 7.57 -12.33
CA ARG A 88 5.59 6.54 -11.29
C ARG A 88 6.92 6.54 -10.53
N THR A 89 8.04 6.67 -11.25
CA THR A 89 9.39 6.74 -10.64
C THR A 89 9.53 7.96 -9.73
N THR A 90 9.04 9.12 -10.15
CA THR A 90 9.12 10.34 -9.32
C THR A 90 8.14 10.29 -8.15
N LEU A 91 6.98 9.67 -8.34
CA LEU A 91 6.00 9.41 -7.28
C LEU A 91 6.60 8.51 -6.19
N LEU A 92 7.28 7.44 -6.57
CA LEU A 92 7.93 6.55 -5.61
C LEU A 92 8.97 7.30 -4.76
N ARG A 93 9.82 8.13 -5.39
CA ARG A 93 10.78 8.98 -4.67
C ARG A 93 10.10 9.93 -3.68
N LEU A 94 8.94 10.49 -4.05
CA LEU A 94 8.16 11.32 -3.14
C LEU A 94 7.69 10.51 -1.94
N PHE A 95 7.16 9.30 -2.16
CA PHE A 95 6.69 8.41 -1.10
C PHE A 95 7.83 7.93 -0.19
N GLU A 96 9.00 7.64 -0.74
CA GLU A 96 10.22 7.30 0.01
C GLU A 96 10.72 8.46 0.89
N ALA A 97 10.42 9.71 0.51
CA ALA A 97 10.79 10.90 1.27
C ALA A 97 9.79 11.26 2.40
N LEU A 98 8.63 10.61 2.47
CA LEU A 98 7.63 10.88 3.51
C LEU A 98 8.03 10.19 4.84
N PRO A 99 7.74 10.81 6.01
CA PRO A 99 8.00 10.18 7.30
C PRO A 99 7.22 8.87 7.46
N LYS A 100 7.91 7.76 7.73
CA LYS A 100 7.29 6.43 7.88
C LYS A 100 6.16 6.40 8.92
N ALA A 101 6.35 7.10 10.04
CA ALA A 101 5.35 7.22 11.11
C ALA A 101 4.04 7.87 10.63
N GLU A 102 4.10 8.77 9.64
CA GLU A 102 2.91 9.40 9.06
C GLU A 102 2.29 8.57 7.92
N VAL A 103 3.06 7.69 7.28
CA VAL A 103 2.57 6.78 6.24
C VAL A 103 1.88 5.55 6.86
N SER A 104 2.43 5.03 7.95
CA SER A 104 1.98 3.81 8.65
C SER A 104 0.45 3.74 8.88
N PRO A 105 -0.21 4.79 9.42
CA PRO A 105 -1.67 4.84 9.57
C PRO A 105 -2.52 4.66 8.30
N HIS A 106 -1.91 4.73 7.13
CA HIS A 106 -2.59 4.75 5.84
C HIS A 106 -2.26 3.51 4.99
N ALA A 107 -1.67 2.49 5.59
CA ALA A 107 -1.28 1.25 4.91
C ALA A 107 -2.45 0.62 4.15
N ASP A 108 -3.64 0.56 4.73
CA ASP A 108 -4.85 0.00 4.12
C ASP A 108 -5.18 0.63 2.76
N LYS A 109 -5.04 1.96 2.68
CA LYS A 109 -5.37 2.75 1.51
C LYS A 109 -4.28 2.62 0.45
N VAL A 110 -3.02 2.63 0.89
CA VAL A 110 -1.86 2.42 0.01
C VAL A 110 -1.93 1.03 -0.61
N ALA A 111 -2.18 0.00 0.21
CA ALA A 111 -2.29 -1.41 -0.17
C ALA A 111 -3.29 -1.60 -1.32
N LYS A 112 -4.48 -0.99 -1.24
CA LYS A 112 -5.51 -1.06 -2.30
C LYS A 112 -5.00 -0.56 -3.65
N TRP A 113 -4.27 0.56 -3.67
CA TRP A 113 -3.72 1.12 -4.91
C TRP A 113 -2.51 0.35 -5.44
N VAL A 114 -1.65 -0.16 -4.55
CA VAL A 114 -0.54 -1.07 -4.92
C VAL A 114 -1.10 -2.33 -5.56
N ARG A 115 -2.11 -2.95 -4.93
CA ARG A 115 -2.81 -4.13 -5.44
C ARG A 115 -3.43 -3.88 -6.81
N LEU A 116 -4.06 -2.72 -7.00
CA LEU A 116 -4.60 -2.31 -8.30
C LEU A 116 -3.49 -2.18 -9.36
N GLY A 117 -2.33 -1.63 -8.99
CA GLY A 117 -1.15 -1.55 -9.86
C GLY A 117 -0.59 -2.92 -10.24
N MET A 118 -0.47 -3.85 -9.29
CA MET A 118 0.01 -5.22 -9.50
C MET A 118 -0.91 -6.03 -10.44
N LEU A 119 -2.20 -5.69 -10.47
CA LEU A 119 -3.21 -6.33 -11.34
C LEU A 119 -3.53 -5.52 -12.60
N HIS A 120 -2.76 -4.47 -12.89
CA HIS A 120 -3.00 -3.60 -14.03
C HIS A 120 -2.73 -4.31 -15.36
N LEU A 121 -3.41 -3.90 -16.45
CA LEU A 121 -3.26 -4.54 -17.77
C LEU A 121 -1.86 -4.33 -18.38
N SER A 122 -1.23 -3.18 -18.15
CA SER A 122 0.14 -2.87 -18.60
C SER A 122 1.20 -3.57 -17.73
N ALA A 123 2.09 -4.34 -18.36
CA ALA A 123 3.19 -5.04 -17.70
C ALA A 123 4.17 -4.09 -16.99
N GLU A 124 4.43 -2.92 -17.58
CA GLU A 124 5.30 -1.92 -16.98
C GLU A 124 4.71 -1.34 -15.70
N VAL A 125 3.39 -1.12 -15.68
CA VAL A 125 2.70 -0.63 -14.48
C VAL A 125 2.74 -1.70 -13.39
N ARG A 126 2.50 -2.97 -13.73
CA ARG A 126 2.61 -4.08 -12.76
C ARG A 126 4.02 -4.18 -12.18
N HIS A 127 5.04 -4.09 -13.03
CA HIS A 127 6.43 -4.15 -12.59
C HIS A 127 6.80 -2.98 -11.67
N ASP A 128 6.40 -1.75 -12.01
CA ASP A 128 6.65 -0.61 -11.13
C ASP A 128 5.82 -0.67 -9.83
N ALA A 129 4.61 -1.24 -9.86
CA ALA A 129 3.79 -1.46 -8.67
C ALA A 129 4.49 -2.34 -7.62
N LEU A 130 5.36 -3.27 -8.03
CA LEU A 130 6.17 -4.05 -7.09
C LEU A 130 7.16 -3.19 -6.30
N LYS A 131 7.69 -2.12 -6.91
CA LYS A 131 8.57 -1.18 -6.20
C LYS A 131 7.80 -0.41 -5.12
N PHE A 132 6.53 -0.07 -5.40
CA PHE A 132 5.64 0.50 -4.38
C PHE A 132 5.29 -0.52 -3.29
N MET A 133 5.15 -1.80 -3.63
CA MET A 133 4.95 -2.87 -2.65
C MET A 133 6.16 -3.02 -1.73
N GLU A 134 7.38 -3.04 -2.27
CA GLU A 134 8.62 -3.06 -1.48
C GLU A 134 8.75 -1.84 -0.57
N TRP A 135 8.43 -0.65 -1.09
CA TRP A 135 8.38 0.57 -0.26
C TRP A 135 7.34 0.44 0.87
N LEU A 136 6.14 -0.07 0.57
CA LEU A 136 5.08 -0.25 1.56
C LEU A 136 5.50 -1.23 2.67
N LEU A 137 6.14 -2.36 2.32
CA LEU A 137 6.70 -3.29 3.30
C LEU A 137 7.73 -2.62 4.21
N ASN A 138 8.58 -1.74 3.66
CA ASN A 138 9.61 -1.03 4.41
C ASN A 138 9.06 0.13 5.27
N ALA A 139 7.93 0.72 4.88
CA ALA A 139 7.34 1.90 5.52
C ALA A 139 6.24 1.55 6.53
N ALA A 140 5.46 0.51 6.26
CA ALA A 140 4.26 0.16 7.01
C ALA A 140 3.94 -1.35 6.93
N GLY A 141 4.94 -2.21 7.01
CA GLY A 141 4.79 -3.66 6.85
C GLY A 141 3.86 -4.31 7.88
N GLU A 142 4.04 -4.03 9.17
CA GLU A 142 3.14 -4.53 10.24
C GLU A 142 1.70 -4.01 10.07
N PRO A 143 1.44 -2.69 9.95
CA PRO A 143 0.10 -2.18 9.66
C PRO A 143 -0.56 -2.72 8.39
N LEU A 144 0.25 -3.05 7.36
CA LEU A 144 -0.24 -3.68 6.15
C LEU A 144 -0.80 -5.07 6.46
N LEU A 145 -0.13 -5.88 7.28
CA LEU A 145 -0.55 -7.24 7.57
C LEU A 145 -1.81 -7.28 8.45
N GLU A 146 -1.92 -6.34 9.39
CA GLU A 146 -3.05 -6.22 10.32
C GLU A 146 -4.30 -5.59 9.68
N CYS A 147 -4.17 -4.92 8.53
CA CYS A 147 -5.32 -4.32 7.88
C CYS A 147 -6.17 -5.36 7.13
N ALA A 148 -7.46 -5.09 7.02
CA ALA A 148 -8.39 -5.99 6.33
C ALA A 148 -8.02 -6.21 4.86
N GLY A 149 -7.89 -7.48 4.47
CA GLY A 149 -7.42 -7.89 3.15
C GLY A 149 -5.93 -7.63 2.90
N GLY A 150 -5.22 -7.08 3.88
CA GLY A 150 -3.79 -6.81 3.81
C GLY A 150 -2.97 -8.09 3.58
N TRP A 151 -3.35 -9.17 4.26
CA TRP A 151 -2.78 -10.51 4.04
C TRP A 151 -3.43 -11.22 2.84
N THR A 152 -4.70 -11.62 3.01
CA THR A 152 -5.42 -12.51 2.07
C THR A 152 -5.51 -11.95 0.65
N LYS A 153 -5.93 -10.68 0.48
CA LYS A 153 -6.08 -10.08 -0.86
C LYS A 153 -4.74 -9.79 -1.53
N MET A 154 -3.67 -9.58 -0.76
CA MET A 154 -2.32 -9.42 -1.32
C MET A 154 -1.77 -10.77 -1.81
N LEU A 155 -1.91 -11.86 -1.05
CA LEU A 155 -1.58 -13.21 -1.52
C LEU A 155 -2.28 -13.52 -2.84
N ASP A 156 -3.58 -13.22 -2.89
CA ASP A 156 -4.42 -13.30 -4.08
C ASP A 156 -3.82 -12.51 -5.27
N ALA A 157 -3.34 -11.29 -5.02
CA ALA A 157 -2.78 -10.44 -6.06
C ALA A 157 -1.43 -10.93 -6.57
N PHE A 158 -0.55 -11.42 -5.68
CA PHE A 158 0.71 -12.08 -6.05
C PHE A 158 0.44 -13.32 -6.90
N ALA A 159 -0.48 -14.19 -6.46
CA ALA A 159 -0.85 -15.39 -7.19
C ALA A 159 -1.43 -15.07 -8.57
N ALA A 160 -2.24 -14.02 -8.69
CA ALA A 160 -2.78 -13.57 -9.96
C ALA A 160 -1.70 -13.04 -10.91
N MET A 161 -0.82 -12.17 -10.40
CA MET A 161 0.24 -11.51 -11.17
C MET A 161 1.22 -12.54 -11.76
N MET A 162 1.55 -13.58 -10.99
CA MET A 162 2.45 -14.66 -11.42
C MET A 162 1.74 -15.78 -12.21
N GLY A 163 0.40 -15.73 -12.32
CA GLY A 163 -0.38 -16.79 -12.97
C GLY A 163 -0.40 -18.10 -12.19
N TRP A 164 -0.30 -18.03 -10.87
CA TRP A 164 -0.32 -19.18 -9.96
C TRP A 164 -1.73 -19.56 -9.50
N ARG A 165 -2.77 -18.79 -9.84
CA ARG A 165 -4.15 -19.18 -9.52
C ARG A 165 -4.56 -20.47 -10.22
N ASN A 166 -5.05 -21.44 -9.47
CA ASN A 166 -5.61 -22.68 -10.02
C ASN A 166 -6.96 -22.40 -10.69
N THR A 167 -7.08 -22.71 -11.98
CA THR A 167 -8.38 -22.75 -12.71
C THR A 167 -9.23 -23.98 -12.39
N THR A 168 -8.81 -24.84 -11.45
CA THR A 168 -9.39 -26.16 -11.23
C THR A 168 -9.58 -26.44 -9.74
N ALA A 169 -10.61 -25.81 -9.15
CA ALA A 169 -11.16 -26.25 -7.86
C ALA A 169 -12.63 -25.84 -7.63
N ASN A 170 -13.39 -25.47 -8.68
CA ASN A 170 -14.86 -25.36 -8.62
C ASN A 170 -15.49 -25.21 -10.02
N ALA A 171 -15.22 -26.17 -10.91
CA ALA A 171 -16.11 -26.41 -12.05
C ALA A 171 -17.31 -27.25 -11.58
N LYS A 172 -18.09 -26.72 -10.63
CA LYS A 172 -19.45 -27.21 -10.41
C LYS A 172 -20.33 -26.58 -11.49
N THR A 173 -21.03 -27.46 -12.21
CA THR A 173 -22.05 -27.17 -13.21
C THR A 173 -22.99 -26.05 -12.77
N GLY A 174 -23.01 -24.93 -13.49
CA GLY A 174 -24.03 -23.90 -13.30
C GLY A 174 -23.58 -22.47 -13.60
N ALA A 175 -23.84 -22.03 -14.83
CA ALA A 175 -24.38 -20.72 -15.23
C ALA A 175 -23.96 -19.38 -14.60
N ASP A 176 -22.93 -19.26 -13.76
CA ASP A 176 -22.45 -17.94 -13.29
C ASP A 176 -21.13 -17.57 -13.98
N LYS A 177 -21.26 -16.89 -15.12
CA LYS A 177 -20.15 -16.23 -15.81
C LYS A 177 -19.61 -15.06 -14.96
N SER A 178 -18.76 -15.39 -14.00
CA SER A 178 -17.86 -14.44 -13.36
C SER A 178 -16.87 -13.91 -14.41
N TRP A 179 -16.84 -12.59 -14.60
CA TRP A 179 -16.13 -11.84 -15.65
C TRP A 179 -14.59 -12.01 -15.66
N SER A 180 -14.00 -12.89 -14.85
CA SER A 180 -12.55 -13.05 -14.72
C SER A 180 -11.94 -14.26 -15.42
N THR A 181 -12.69 -15.03 -16.21
CA THR A 181 -12.11 -16.14 -17.01
C THR A 181 -11.45 -15.63 -18.29
N ALA A 182 -10.35 -14.88 -18.14
CA ALA A 182 -9.41 -14.65 -19.22
C ALA A 182 -8.51 -15.89 -19.40
N PRO A 183 -8.27 -16.34 -20.65
CA PRO A 183 -7.56 -17.58 -20.94
C PRO A 183 -6.06 -17.42 -20.66
N LYS A 184 -5.43 -18.47 -20.09
CA LYS A 184 -4.04 -18.98 -20.20
C LYS A 184 -2.87 -18.08 -20.69
N THR A 185 -2.97 -16.77 -20.58
CA THR A 185 -1.84 -15.85 -20.67
C THR A 185 -1.62 -15.37 -19.26
N THR A 186 -0.61 -15.90 -18.58
CA THR A 186 0.01 -15.21 -17.45
C THR A 186 0.07 -13.73 -17.77
N PHE A 187 -0.21 -12.83 -16.82
CA PHE A 187 -0.10 -11.39 -17.02
C PHE A 187 1.36 -10.98 -17.32
N GLY A 188 1.87 -11.33 -18.50
CA GLY A 188 3.19 -11.01 -19.04
C GLY A 188 4.40 -11.53 -18.28
N ALA A 189 4.30 -12.49 -17.36
CA ALA A 189 5.49 -13.14 -16.83
C ALA A 189 5.99 -14.15 -17.86
N ASP A 190 6.85 -13.71 -18.78
CA ASP A 190 7.73 -14.63 -19.49
C ASP A 190 8.47 -15.44 -18.44
N LYS A 191 8.22 -16.75 -18.43
CA LYS A 191 8.87 -17.68 -17.50
C LYS A 191 10.39 -17.44 -17.55
N GLY A 192 10.99 -17.17 -16.39
CA GLY A 192 12.44 -17.03 -16.25
C GLY A 192 13.04 -15.62 -16.46
N GLY A 193 12.24 -14.57 -16.70
CA GLY A 193 12.75 -13.20 -16.81
C GLY A 193 13.08 -12.52 -15.46
N SER A 194 13.88 -11.44 -15.49
CA SER A 194 14.21 -10.63 -14.29
C SER A 194 12.97 -10.12 -13.55
N SER A 195 11.87 -9.83 -14.26
CA SER A 195 10.61 -9.40 -13.66
C SER A 195 9.98 -10.50 -12.80
N TYR A 196 10.07 -11.76 -13.23
CA TYR A 196 9.55 -12.90 -12.46
C TYR A 196 10.37 -13.15 -11.20
N ALA A 197 11.70 -13.01 -11.27
CA ALA A 197 12.57 -13.05 -10.10
C ALA A 197 12.17 -11.97 -9.07
N THR A 198 11.95 -10.72 -9.51
CA THR A 198 11.48 -9.65 -8.63
C THR A 198 10.12 -9.98 -8.01
N GLN A 199 9.16 -10.50 -8.77
CA GLN A 199 7.85 -10.90 -8.24
C GLN A 199 7.97 -11.90 -7.09
N ILE A 200 8.81 -12.94 -7.28
CA ILE A 200 9.07 -13.94 -6.26
C ILE A 200 9.76 -13.30 -5.05
N THR A 201 10.80 -12.50 -5.24
CA THR A 201 11.52 -11.85 -4.14
C THR A 201 10.61 -10.97 -3.28
N VAL A 202 9.71 -10.18 -3.90
CA VAL A 202 8.79 -9.33 -3.16
C VAL A 202 7.74 -10.17 -2.41
N LEU A 203 7.27 -11.27 -3.01
CA LEU A 203 6.43 -12.24 -2.30
C LEU A 203 7.17 -12.86 -1.11
N THR A 204 8.43 -13.28 -1.28
CA THR A 204 9.26 -13.84 -0.21
C THR A 204 9.34 -12.90 0.96
N ARG A 205 9.64 -11.61 0.73
CA ARG A 205 9.70 -10.60 1.80
C ARG A 205 8.35 -10.37 2.48
N PHE A 206 7.26 -10.44 1.71
CA PHE A 206 5.91 -10.33 2.26
C PHE A 206 5.58 -11.53 3.16
N LEU A 207 5.91 -12.75 2.74
CA LEU A 207 5.71 -13.95 3.54
C LEU A 207 6.62 -13.97 4.77
N GLU A 208 7.88 -13.59 4.64
CA GLU A 208 8.83 -13.51 5.73
C GLU A 208 8.32 -12.58 6.83
N LEU A 209 7.84 -11.39 6.47
CA LEU A 209 7.24 -10.47 7.45
C LEU A 209 5.92 -11.01 8.03
N GLY A 210 5.12 -11.67 7.20
CA GLY A 210 3.83 -12.25 7.58
C GLY A 210 3.91 -13.47 8.48
N LEU A 211 4.98 -14.25 8.39
CA LEU A 211 5.17 -15.48 9.14
C LEU A 211 6.21 -15.33 10.27
N LYS A 212 6.78 -14.14 10.42
CA LYS A 212 7.70 -13.85 11.51
C LYS A 212 7.01 -14.03 12.85
N GLN A 213 7.47 -15.03 13.61
CA GLN A 213 7.03 -15.23 14.98
C GLN A 213 7.38 -14.00 15.83
N PRO A 214 6.45 -13.50 16.67
CA PRO A 214 6.79 -12.45 17.60
C PRO A 214 7.92 -12.93 18.52
N PRO A 215 8.84 -12.04 18.93
CA PRO A 215 9.85 -12.42 19.90
C PRO A 215 9.15 -12.95 21.16
N PRO A 216 9.73 -13.95 21.86
CA PRO A 216 9.18 -14.41 23.13
C PRO A 216 9.01 -13.21 24.05
N MET A 217 7.76 -12.90 24.40
CA MET A 217 7.45 -11.80 25.30
C MET A 217 8.01 -12.14 26.67
N ASP A 218 8.89 -11.28 27.19
CA ASP A 218 9.22 -11.29 28.61
C ASP A 218 7.91 -11.12 29.40
N ALA A 219 7.82 -11.77 30.56
CA ALA A 219 6.65 -11.63 31.41
C ALA A 219 6.43 -10.14 31.74
N LEU A 220 5.35 -9.57 31.21
CA LEU A 220 4.96 -8.20 31.49
C LEU A 220 4.90 -8.00 32.99
N THR A 221 5.51 -6.93 33.50
CA THR A 221 5.27 -6.54 34.88
C THR A 221 3.79 -6.20 35.07
N ASP A 222 3.26 -6.36 36.29
CA ASP A 222 1.84 -6.03 36.58
C ASP A 222 1.47 -4.62 36.09
N LYS A 223 2.40 -3.67 36.22
CA LYS A 223 2.20 -2.30 35.76
C LYS A 223 2.08 -2.22 34.23
N GLU A 224 2.98 -2.86 33.49
CA GLU A 224 2.97 -2.86 32.03
C GLU A 224 1.75 -3.58 31.47
N TYR A 225 1.30 -4.65 32.12
CA TYR A 225 0.06 -5.34 31.75
C TYR A 225 -1.15 -4.39 31.84
N TRP A 226 -1.33 -3.71 32.98
CA TRP A 226 -2.45 -2.79 33.16
C TRP A 226 -2.35 -1.55 32.27
N GLU A 227 -1.14 -1.04 32.02
CA GLU A 227 -0.90 0.03 31.05
C GLU A 227 -1.21 -0.41 29.61
N HIS A 228 -0.95 -1.66 29.24
CA HIS A 228 -1.29 -2.18 27.93
C HIS A 228 -2.81 -2.31 27.73
N VAL A 229 -3.52 -2.82 28.75
CA VAL A 229 -4.98 -3.05 28.68
C VAL A 229 -5.78 -1.75 28.75
N TYR A 230 -5.38 -0.80 29.60
CA TYR A 230 -6.15 0.43 29.87
C TYR A 230 -5.49 1.71 29.36
N GLY A 231 -4.28 1.63 28.82
CA GLY A 231 -3.57 2.76 28.23
C GLY A 231 -4.24 3.26 26.96
N LEU A 232 -3.92 4.50 26.58
CA LEU A 232 -4.34 5.03 25.29
C LEU A 232 -3.63 4.24 24.18
N PRO A 233 -4.37 3.70 23.20
CA PRO A 233 -3.75 2.95 22.12
C PRO A 233 -2.79 3.81 21.30
N ASN A 234 -1.66 3.21 20.91
CA ASN A 234 -0.64 3.86 20.09
C ASN A 234 -1.01 3.78 18.61
N GLY A 235 -2.08 4.48 18.21
CA GLY A 235 -2.48 4.50 16.81
C GLY A 235 -3.76 5.30 16.56
N PRO A 236 -3.99 5.75 15.31
CA PRO A 236 -5.16 6.56 15.00
C PRO A 236 -6.47 5.76 14.96
N ASN A 237 -6.42 4.44 14.70
CA ASN A 237 -7.60 3.58 14.51
C ASN A 237 -7.49 2.23 15.26
N PRO A 238 -7.33 2.24 16.59
CA PRO A 238 -7.06 1.01 17.37
C PRO A 238 -8.21 0.01 17.36
N PHE A 239 -9.44 0.47 17.16
CA PHE A 239 -10.64 -0.38 17.16
C PHE A 239 -11.19 -0.65 15.76
N SER A 240 -10.38 -0.42 14.71
CA SER A 240 -10.81 -0.62 13.32
C SER A 240 -11.21 -2.08 13.02
N TYR A 241 -10.57 -3.05 13.69
CA TYR A 241 -10.88 -4.46 13.55
C TYR A 241 -12.32 -4.82 13.97
N LEU A 242 -12.92 -4.06 14.90
CA LEU A 242 -14.30 -4.31 15.34
C LEU A 242 -15.35 -4.00 14.26
N SER A 243 -14.96 -3.32 13.18
CA SER A 243 -15.84 -3.03 12.04
C SER A 243 -17.17 -2.34 12.42
N LEU A 244 -17.22 -1.64 13.56
CA LEU A 244 -18.45 -1.04 14.10
C LEU A 244 -18.96 0.14 13.27
N PHE A 245 -18.04 0.86 12.63
CA PHE A 245 -18.32 2.07 11.88
C PHE A 245 -17.55 2.06 10.56
N GLY A 246 -18.21 2.49 9.49
CA GLY A 246 -17.62 2.58 8.15
C GLY A 246 -18.16 1.54 7.18
N PRO A 247 -17.69 1.58 5.91
CA PRO A 247 -18.06 0.59 4.91
C PRO A 247 -17.46 -0.78 5.28
N GLN A 248 -18.08 -1.86 4.79
CA GLN A 248 -17.53 -3.21 4.96
C GLN A 248 -16.09 -3.27 4.49
N HIS A 249 -15.27 -3.97 5.27
CA HIS A 249 -13.86 -4.15 5.00
C HIS A 249 -13.64 -5.05 3.77
N ASP A 250 -12.58 -4.77 3.01
CA ASP A 250 -12.25 -5.49 1.79
C ASP A 250 -11.37 -6.71 2.07
N GLY A 251 -11.96 -7.75 2.66
CA GLY A 251 -11.28 -9.00 2.99
C GLY A 251 -11.14 -9.25 4.49
N GLU A 252 -10.60 -10.41 4.81
CA GLU A 252 -10.36 -10.87 6.18
C GLU A 252 -9.19 -10.13 6.83
N ILE A 253 -9.30 -9.90 8.14
CA ILE A 253 -8.22 -9.40 8.99
C ILE A 253 -7.51 -10.63 9.56
N CYS A 254 -6.19 -10.72 9.35
CA CYS A 254 -5.36 -11.78 9.93
C CYS A 254 -4.39 -11.10 10.91
N ALA A 255 -4.82 -10.90 12.15
CA ALA A 255 -4.04 -10.17 13.16
C ALA A 255 -2.81 -10.99 13.58
N ASP A 256 -3.01 -12.29 13.83
CA ASP A 256 -1.98 -13.16 14.38
C ASP A 256 -1.27 -13.97 13.31
N VAL A 257 -0.12 -14.53 13.67
CA VAL A 257 0.68 -15.38 12.77
C VAL A 257 -0.08 -16.66 12.42
N GLU A 258 -0.80 -17.24 13.38
CA GLU A 258 -1.58 -18.46 13.16
C GLU A 258 -2.72 -18.26 12.14
N GLU A 259 -3.46 -17.15 12.24
CA GLU A 259 -4.48 -16.78 11.25
C GLU A 259 -3.86 -16.58 9.85
N ARG A 260 -2.65 -15.99 9.80
CA ARG A 260 -1.91 -15.82 8.55
C ARG A 260 -1.45 -17.15 7.96
N GLN A 261 -0.96 -18.08 8.79
CA GLN A 261 -0.60 -19.45 8.39
C GLN A 261 -1.83 -20.22 7.89
N GLN A 262 -2.97 -20.10 8.57
CA GLN A 262 -4.24 -20.69 8.16
C GLN A 262 -4.71 -20.17 6.80
N ALA A 263 -4.67 -18.85 6.60
CA ALA A 263 -5.03 -18.22 5.32
C ALA A 263 -4.06 -18.58 4.18
N LEU A 264 -2.79 -18.86 4.51
CA LEU A 264 -1.76 -19.27 3.56
C LEU A 264 -1.86 -20.77 3.20
N TRP A 265 -2.38 -21.61 4.11
CA TRP A 265 -2.47 -23.07 3.94
C TRP A 265 -3.06 -23.53 2.59
N PRO A 266 -4.21 -22.99 2.10
CA PRO A 266 -4.77 -23.40 0.81
C PRO A 266 -3.85 -23.14 -0.40
N TRP A 267 -2.86 -22.26 -0.24
CA TRP A 267 -1.90 -21.89 -1.28
C TRP A 267 -0.63 -22.75 -1.26
N MET A 268 -0.39 -23.55 -0.21
CA MET A 268 0.89 -24.23 0.04
C MET A 268 1.32 -25.14 -1.10
N ASP A 269 0.46 -26.09 -1.50
CA ASP A 269 0.76 -26.98 -2.62
C ASP A 269 1.09 -26.20 -3.90
N THR A 270 0.32 -25.15 -4.17
CA THR A 270 0.48 -24.35 -5.39
C THR A 270 1.79 -23.55 -5.35
N PHE A 271 2.10 -22.91 -4.24
CA PHE A 271 3.30 -22.09 -4.07
C PHE A 271 4.55 -22.97 -4.07
N GLN A 272 4.55 -24.08 -3.33
CA GLN A 272 5.67 -25.02 -3.29
C GLN A 272 5.96 -25.62 -4.67
N ARG A 273 4.92 -26.07 -5.39
CA ARG A 273 5.08 -26.60 -6.75
C ARG A 273 5.58 -25.54 -7.73
N LYS A 274 4.99 -24.34 -7.73
CA LYS A 274 5.38 -23.25 -8.65
C LYS A 274 6.76 -22.68 -8.36
N ALA A 275 7.12 -22.54 -7.09
CA ALA A 275 8.49 -22.18 -6.70
C ALA A 275 9.48 -23.31 -7.04
N GLY A 276 9.10 -24.58 -6.86
CA GLY A 276 9.90 -25.74 -7.29
C GLY A 276 10.19 -25.74 -8.79
N GLU A 277 9.15 -25.53 -9.63
CA GLU A 277 9.30 -25.35 -11.08
C GLU A 277 10.32 -24.24 -11.40
N ALA A 278 10.19 -23.06 -10.78
CA ALA A 278 11.09 -21.94 -11.00
C ALA A 278 12.53 -22.20 -10.50
N ARG A 279 12.68 -22.94 -9.39
CA ARG A 279 13.99 -23.35 -8.84
C ARG A 279 14.74 -24.23 -9.82
N HIS A 280 14.06 -25.14 -10.51
CA HIS A 280 14.66 -26.01 -11.52
C HIS A 280 15.07 -25.27 -12.80
N GLU A 281 14.35 -24.22 -13.20
CA GLU A 281 14.71 -23.37 -14.35
C GLU A 281 16.03 -22.60 -14.12
N GLY A 282 16.44 -22.40 -12.86
CA GLY A 282 17.71 -21.76 -12.50
C GLY A 282 17.74 -20.23 -12.67
N GLY A 283 18.93 -19.65 -12.68
CA GLY A 283 19.12 -18.21 -12.84
C GLY A 283 18.63 -17.36 -11.65
N PRO A 284 18.35 -16.06 -11.87
CA PRO A 284 17.84 -15.18 -10.81
C PRO A 284 16.49 -15.62 -10.24
N ALA A 285 15.60 -16.12 -11.09
CA ALA A 285 14.29 -16.62 -10.67
C ALA A 285 14.42 -17.88 -9.81
N GLY A 286 15.30 -18.81 -10.18
CA GLY A 286 15.53 -20.02 -9.39
C GLY A 286 16.14 -19.75 -8.02
N ARG A 287 17.01 -18.73 -7.90
CA ARG A 287 17.54 -18.29 -6.59
C ARG A 287 16.43 -17.70 -5.70
N ALA A 288 15.64 -16.78 -6.24
CA ALA A 288 14.51 -16.19 -5.52
C ALA A 288 13.49 -17.26 -5.10
N ALA A 289 13.25 -18.26 -5.95
CA ALA A 289 12.35 -19.37 -5.64
C ALA A 289 12.90 -20.30 -4.55
N GLY A 290 14.22 -20.51 -4.49
CA GLY A 290 14.85 -21.22 -3.39
C GLY A 290 14.64 -20.52 -2.05
N GLU A 291 14.82 -19.20 -2.01
CA GLU A 291 14.57 -18.38 -0.82
C GLU A 291 13.10 -18.40 -0.40
N LEU A 292 12.18 -18.33 -1.36
CA LEU A 292 10.74 -18.45 -1.11
C LEU A 292 10.38 -19.78 -0.44
N LEU A 293 10.95 -20.89 -0.94
CA LEU A 293 10.70 -22.22 -0.36
C LEU A 293 11.20 -22.31 1.09
N ASN A 294 12.38 -21.77 1.39
CA ASN A 294 12.91 -21.74 2.74
C ASN A 294 12.01 -20.93 3.68
N VAL A 295 11.57 -19.75 3.27
CA VAL A 295 10.67 -18.90 4.07
C VAL A 295 9.32 -19.58 4.32
N ILE A 296 8.79 -20.32 3.34
CA ILE A 296 7.56 -21.10 3.53
C ILE A 296 7.79 -22.24 4.52
N GLU A 297 8.92 -22.95 4.43
CA GLU A 297 9.25 -24.05 5.33
C GLU A 297 9.42 -23.57 6.77
N GLU A 298 10.26 -22.56 7.00
CA GLU A 298 10.51 -21.96 8.31
C GLU A 298 9.26 -21.29 8.89
N GLY A 299 8.54 -20.53 8.06
CA GLY A 299 7.36 -19.78 8.48
C GLY A 299 6.13 -20.64 8.80
N MET A 300 6.10 -21.90 8.34
CA MET A 300 5.04 -22.87 8.63
C MET A 300 5.48 -23.93 9.65
N GLU A 301 6.70 -23.85 10.18
CA GLU A 301 7.19 -24.78 11.18
C GLU A 301 6.29 -24.73 12.43
N GLY A 302 5.85 -25.90 12.88
CA GLY A 302 4.97 -26.04 14.05
C GLY A 302 3.50 -25.69 13.82
N TYR A 303 3.09 -25.29 12.61
CA TYR A 303 1.68 -25.09 12.29
C TYR A 303 0.98 -26.43 12.03
N GLU A 304 -0.01 -26.76 12.86
CA GLU A 304 -0.90 -27.90 12.63
C GLU A 304 -2.23 -27.41 12.05
N HIS A 305 -2.52 -27.78 10.81
CA HIS A 305 -3.80 -27.43 10.20
C HIS A 305 -4.94 -28.25 10.83
N VAL A 306 -5.68 -27.62 11.74
CA VAL A 306 -6.87 -28.23 12.33
C VAL A 306 -7.99 -28.21 11.31
N VAL A 307 -8.26 -29.37 10.69
CA VAL A 307 -9.48 -29.56 9.90
C VAL A 307 -10.63 -29.63 10.89
N ILE A 308 -11.29 -28.50 11.14
CA ILE A 308 -12.58 -28.50 11.82
C ILE A 308 -13.55 -29.12 10.81
N GLU A 309 -13.81 -30.42 10.93
CA GLU A 309 -14.99 -31.01 10.31
C GLU A 309 -16.19 -30.22 10.84
N GLU A 310 -16.78 -29.39 9.97
CA GLU A 310 -18.07 -28.78 10.26
C GLU A 310 -19.03 -29.93 10.58
N MET A 311 -19.28 -30.16 11.88
CA MET A 311 -20.38 -30.99 12.32
C MET A 311 -21.65 -30.31 11.80
N ILE A 312 -22.15 -30.83 10.69
CA ILE A 312 -23.46 -30.51 10.15
C ILE A 312 -24.46 -30.96 11.22
N TRP A 313 -24.96 -30.01 12.02
CA TRP A 313 -26.10 -30.20 12.92
C TRP A 313 -27.41 -30.18 12.14
#